data_AF-A0A9D3BE57-F1
#
_entry.id   AF-A0A9D3BE57-F1
#
_cell.length_a   1.000
_cell.length_b   1.000
_cell.length_c   1.000
_cell.angle_alpha   90.00
_cell.angle_beta   90.00
_cell.angle_gamma   90.00
#
_symmetry.space_group_name_H-M   'P 1'
#
loop_
_entity.id
_entity.type
_entity.pdbx_description
1 polymer ?
#
loop_
_entity_poly.entity_id
_entity_poly.type
_entity_poly.pdbx_seq_one_letter_code
_entity_poly.pdbx_strand_id
1 'polypeptide(L)'
;MGTVSELCASSFQAFLCPAVRTGTPAAASVPDDLSPEERQELESIRRRKQELLQDIQRLKDEIAEVTSEIENLGLTEERKSMQRNKQMAIGRKKFNMDSVKGICFLIESSLLKNTSEDIAQFLYKGEGLNKTAIGNYLGERDEFNIKVLYAFLDLHEFTDLNLVQALRQFLWSFRLPGEAQKIDRMMEAFAQRYCHCNPGVFQSTDTCYVLSFAVIMLNTSLHNPNVKDKPSVQRFTAMNKGINDGGDLPEDLLRNLYDSIKNEPFKIPEDDGNDLTHTFFNPDKEGWLLKLGGKCSLTALASVHCFATEPPLPPPPSIGVRSPLHRSCSLNKCRRIIVHVRPYPLLYAHAVSRCEEQHFTSAGPSSNLSFYSLGFN
;
A
#
# COMPACT_ATOMS: atom_id res chain seq x y z
N MET A 1 15.44 -8.64 -33.52
CA MET A 1 15.67 -10.09 -33.39
C MET A 1 14.37 -10.74 -33.81
N GLY A 2 14.35 -11.44 -34.94
CA GLY A 2 13.12 -12.08 -35.44
C GLY A 2 12.65 -13.17 -34.47
N THR A 3 11.34 -13.37 -34.38
CA THR A 3 10.79 -14.43 -33.53
C THR A 3 11.04 -15.80 -34.19
N VAL A 4 11.09 -16.86 -33.38
CA VAL A 4 11.35 -18.23 -33.88
C VAL A 4 10.34 -18.64 -34.98
N SER A 5 9.12 -18.07 -34.93
CA SER A 5 8.08 -18.20 -35.95
C SER A 5 8.49 -17.76 -37.36
N GLU A 6 9.24 -16.65 -37.50
CA GLU A 6 9.69 -16.14 -38.82
C GLU A 6 10.76 -17.04 -39.45
N LEU A 7 11.61 -17.67 -38.63
CA LEU A 7 12.62 -18.63 -39.08
C LEU A 7 12.00 -19.97 -39.50
N CYS A 8 10.93 -20.43 -38.82
CA CYS A 8 10.16 -21.58 -39.27
C CYS A 8 9.42 -21.31 -40.59
N ALA A 9 8.70 -20.18 -40.71
CA ALA A 9 7.93 -19.85 -41.91
C ALA A 9 8.82 -19.77 -43.17
N SER A 10 9.96 -19.07 -43.07
CA SER A 10 10.91 -18.94 -44.19
C SER A 10 11.59 -20.26 -44.58
N SER A 11 11.81 -21.17 -43.62
CA SER A 11 12.39 -22.49 -43.89
C SER A 11 11.38 -23.47 -44.49
N PHE A 12 10.11 -23.44 -44.07
CA PHE A 12 9.05 -24.29 -44.61
C PHE A 12 8.68 -23.92 -46.05
N GLN A 13 8.65 -22.62 -46.38
CA GLN A 13 8.28 -22.16 -47.72
C GLN A 13 9.32 -22.57 -48.79
N ALA A 14 10.58 -22.80 -48.40
CA ALA A 14 11.63 -23.38 -49.25
C ALA A 14 11.49 -24.91 -49.46
N PHE A 15 10.87 -25.63 -48.52
CA PHE A 15 10.64 -27.08 -48.62
C PHE A 15 9.35 -27.44 -49.36
N LEU A 16 8.30 -26.61 -49.24
CA LEU A 16 7.01 -26.81 -49.92
C LEU A 16 7.05 -26.48 -51.42
N CYS A 17 7.99 -25.63 -51.85
CA CYS A 17 8.23 -25.31 -53.26
C CYS A 17 9.59 -25.85 -53.74
N PRO A 18 9.73 -27.16 -54.04
CA PRO A 18 10.69 -27.55 -55.05
C PRO A 18 10.29 -26.84 -56.35
N ALA A 19 11.20 -26.07 -56.93
CA ALA A 19 11.04 -25.50 -58.26
C ALA A 19 11.09 -26.63 -59.30
N VAL A 20 10.04 -27.46 -59.34
CA VAL A 20 9.78 -28.44 -60.38
C VAL A 20 9.58 -27.63 -61.65
N ARG A 21 10.65 -27.51 -62.43
CA ARG A 21 10.58 -26.96 -63.79
C ARG A 21 9.47 -27.71 -64.51
N THR A 22 8.41 -27.01 -64.87
CA THR A 22 7.31 -27.49 -65.70
C THR A 22 7.76 -27.61 -67.16
N GLY A 23 8.84 -28.37 -67.37
CA GLY A 23 9.13 -28.94 -68.68
C GLY A 23 8.02 -29.92 -69.01
N THR A 24 7.39 -29.73 -70.16
CA THR A 24 6.49 -30.72 -70.75
C THR A 24 7.14 -32.11 -70.71
N PRO A 25 6.40 -33.18 -70.39
CA PRO A 25 6.95 -34.52 -70.42
C PRO A 25 7.22 -34.92 -71.86
N ALA A 26 8.43 -34.62 -72.33
CA ALA A 26 8.97 -35.22 -73.54
C ALA A 26 8.93 -36.74 -73.32
N ALA A 27 8.16 -37.44 -74.15
CA ALA A 27 8.04 -38.88 -74.08
C ALA A 27 9.42 -39.50 -74.36
N ALA A 28 10.13 -39.87 -73.29
CA ALA A 28 11.42 -40.52 -73.38
C ALA A 28 11.20 -41.93 -73.96
N SER A 29 11.32 -42.02 -75.28
CA SER A 29 11.36 -43.29 -76.02
C SER A 29 12.44 -44.17 -75.41
N VAL A 30 12.02 -45.33 -74.92
CA VAL A 30 12.95 -46.35 -74.41
C VAL A 30 13.84 -46.80 -75.58
N PRO A 31 15.17 -46.92 -75.42
CA PRO A 31 16.03 -47.47 -76.46
C PRO A 31 15.60 -48.90 -76.82
N ASP A 32 15.50 -49.21 -78.10
CA ASP A 32 14.89 -50.47 -78.57
C ASP A 32 15.69 -51.75 -78.19
N ASP A 33 16.98 -51.62 -77.89
CA ASP A 33 17.93 -52.74 -77.66
C ASP A 33 18.08 -53.21 -76.20
N LEU A 34 17.12 -52.94 -75.30
CA LEU A 34 17.15 -53.51 -73.94
C LEU A 34 16.89 -55.02 -73.95
N SER A 35 17.73 -55.78 -73.23
CA SER A 35 17.53 -57.21 -72.96
C SER A 35 16.27 -57.46 -72.11
N PRO A 36 15.66 -58.67 -72.15
CA PRO A 36 14.45 -58.95 -71.37
C PRO A 36 14.64 -58.77 -69.86
N GLU A 37 15.83 -59.02 -69.33
CA GLU A 37 16.17 -58.83 -67.90
C GLU A 37 16.22 -57.34 -67.54
N GLU A 38 16.88 -56.51 -68.35
CA GLU A 38 16.93 -55.05 -68.16
C GLU A 38 15.55 -54.38 -68.29
N ARG A 39 14.67 -54.90 -69.18
CA ARG A 39 13.28 -54.44 -69.28
C ARG A 39 12.51 -54.70 -67.98
N GLN A 40 12.68 -55.88 -67.38
CA GLN A 40 12.06 -56.26 -66.13
C GLN A 40 12.60 -55.44 -64.94
N GLU A 41 13.91 -55.16 -64.89
CA GLU A 41 14.48 -54.24 -63.91
C GLU A 41 13.93 -52.81 -64.07
N LEU A 42 13.85 -52.29 -65.31
CA LEU A 42 13.31 -50.95 -65.59
C LEU A 42 11.84 -50.83 -65.15
N GLU A 43 11.02 -51.86 -65.33
CA GLU A 43 9.65 -51.92 -64.80
C GLU A 43 9.63 -51.94 -63.27
N SER A 44 10.52 -52.70 -62.62
CA SER A 44 10.64 -52.71 -61.16
C SER A 44 11.04 -51.32 -60.60
N ILE A 45 11.95 -50.62 -61.26
CA ILE A 45 12.40 -49.27 -60.90
C ILE A 45 11.27 -48.26 -61.13
N ARG A 46 10.53 -48.36 -62.25
CA ARG A 46 9.36 -47.51 -62.53
C ARG A 46 8.27 -47.70 -61.47
N ARG A 47 7.95 -48.95 -61.12
CA ARG A 47 7.00 -49.28 -60.05
C ARG A 47 7.45 -48.69 -58.72
N ARG A 48 8.69 -48.92 -58.31
CA ARG A 48 9.22 -48.43 -57.02
C ARG A 48 9.32 -46.90 -56.96
N LYS A 49 9.61 -46.24 -58.09
CA LYS A 49 9.51 -44.79 -58.24
C LYS A 49 8.06 -44.30 -58.05
N GLN A 50 7.08 -45.03 -58.56
CA GLN A 50 5.67 -44.67 -58.44
C GLN A 50 5.15 -44.87 -57.00
N GLU A 51 5.58 -45.94 -56.31
CA GLU A 51 5.37 -46.15 -54.88
C GLU A 51 5.98 -44.98 -54.06
N LEU A 52 7.24 -44.63 -54.28
CA LEU A 52 7.89 -43.50 -53.60
C LEU A 52 7.23 -42.13 -53.88
N LEU A 53 6.67 -41.93 -55.08
CA LEU A 53 5.92 -40.70 -55.39
C LEU A 53 4.56 -40.64 -54.66
N GLN A 54 3.92 -41.79 -54.43
CA GLN A 54 2.72 -41.87 -53.59
C GLN A 54 3.06 -41.59 -52.12
N ASP A 55 4.15 -42.16 -51.60
CA ASP A 55 4.62 -41.88 -50.23
C ASP A 55 4.99 -40.41 -50.03
N ILE A 56 5.67 -39.77 -50.99
CA ILE A 56 5.97 -38.33 -50.95
C ILE A 56 4.69 -37.49 -50.95
N GLN A 57 3.68 -37.87 -51.72
CA GLN A 57 2.40 -37.14 -51.72
C GLN A 57 1.69 -37.30 -50.38
N ARG A 58 1.63 -38.53 -49.85
CA ARG A 58 1.05 -38.82 -48.53
C ARG A 58 1.71 -38.00 -47.43
N LEU A 59 3.05 -37.98 -47.38
CA LEU A 59 3.80 -37.20 -46.38
C LEU A 59 3.57 -35.68 -46.53
N LYS A 60 3.36 -35.17 -47.75
CA LYS A 60 2.97 -33.77 -47.95
C LYS A 60 1.59 -33.46 -47.40
N ASP A 61 0.63 -34.36 -47.62
CA ASP A 61 -0.74 -34.21 -47.14
C ASP A 61 -0.78 -34.29 -45.59
N GLU A 62 -0.03 -35.22 -44.99
CA GLU A 62 0.17 -35.32 -43.53
C GLU A 62 0.84 -34.06 -42.94
N ILE A 63 1.88 -33.51 -43.59
CA ILE A 63 2.52 -32.26 -43.15
C ILE A 63 1.55 -31.07 -43.26
N ALA A 64 0.72 -31.00 -44.30
CA ALA A 64 -0.26 -29.94 -44.46
C ALA A 64 -1.36 -29.99 -43.38
N GLU A 65 -1.82 -31.20 -43.03
CA GLU A 65 -2.78 -31.43 -41.94
C GLU A 65 -2.20 -30.98 -40.58
N VAL A 66 -1.02 -31.49 -40.22
CA VAL A 66 -0.33 -31.11 -38.95
C VAL A 66 -0.05 -29.61 -38.87
N THR A 67 0.31 -28.96 -39.99
CA THR A 67 0.52 -27.51 -40.02
C THR A 67 -0.79 -26.75 -39.74
N SER A 68 -1.90 -27.19 -40.32
CA SER A 68 -3.22 -26.59 -40.07
C SER A 68 -3.70 -26.79 -38.63
N GLU A 69 -3.40 -27.92 -38.00
CA GLU A 69 -3.70 -28.14 -36.58
C GLU A 69 -2.91 -27.18 -35.68
N ILE A 70 -1.61 -27.00 -35.93
CA ILE A 70 -0.74 -26.08 -35.17
C ILE A 70 -1.26 -24.64 -35.26
N GLU A 71 -1.64 -24.17 -36.45
CA GLU A 71 -2.22 -22.84 -36.64
C GLU A 71 -3.55 -22.67 -35.89
N ASN A 72 -4.45 -23.66 -35.95
CA ASN A 72 -5.74 -23.63 -35.25
C ASN A 72 -5.58 -23.65 -33.71
N LEU A 73 -4.59 -24.39 -33.19
CA LEU A 73 -4.24 -24.39 -31.78
C LEU A 73 -3.71 -23.01 -31.33
N GLY A 74 -2.82 -22.40 -32.12
CA GLY A 74 -2.30 -21.05 -31.88
C GLY A 74 -3.41 -20.00 -31.78
N LEU A 75 -4.29 -19.95 -32.78
CA LEU A 75 -5.45 -19.03 -32.81
C LEU A 75 -6.40 -19.25 -31.63
N THR A 76 -6.50 -20.48 -31.13
CA THR A 76 -7.35 -20.83 -29.99
C THR A 76 -6.73 -20.36 -28.67
N GLU A 77 -5.42 -20.52 -28.48
CA GLU A 77 -4.72 -19.99 -27.30
C GLU A 77 -4.68 -18.45 -27.28
N GLU A 78 -4.52 -17.79 -28.43
CA GLU A 78 -4.62 -16.32 -28.50
C GLU A 78 -6.00 -15.80 -28.09
N ARG A 79 -7.08 -16.44 -28.56
CA ARG A 79 -8.46 -16.08 -28.14
C ARG A 79 -8.67 -16.29 -26.64
N LYS A 80 -8.21 -17.42 -26.09
CA LYS A 80 -8.27 -17.69 -24.63
C LYS A 80 -7.48 -16.63 -23.84
N SER A 81 -6.28 -16.29 -24.29
CA SER A 81 -5.42 -15.27 -23.65
C SER A 81 -6.07 -13.89 -23.69
N MET A 82 -6.60 -13.45 -24.84
CA MET A 82 -7.34 -12.19 -24.93
C MET A 82 -8.57 -12.15 -24.02
N GLN A 83 -9.35 -13.24 -23.97
CA GLN A 83 -10.51 -13.33 -23.08
C GLN A 83 -10.10 -13.28 -21.60
N ARG A 84 -9.04 -13.99 -21.21
CA ARG A 84 -8.46 -13.96 -19.85
C ARG A 84 -8.01 -12.56 -19.47
N ASN A 85 -7.28 -11.87 -20.36
CA ASN A 85 -6.80 -10.50 -20.14
C ASN A 85 -7.97 -9.50 -20.02
N LYS A 86 -9.02 -9.67 -20.83
CA LYS A 86 -10.25 -8.87 -20.74
C LYS A 86 -10.98 -9.08 -19.42
N GLN A 87 -11.12 -10.32 -18.95
CA GLN A 87 -11.71 -10.60 -17.64
C GLN A 87 -10.85 -10.06 -16.49
N MET A 88 -9.52 -10.15 -16.58
CA MET A 88 -8.58 -9.56 -15.61
C MET A 88 -8.75 -8.04 -15.52
N ALA A 89 -8.84 -7.33 -16.66
CA ALA A 89 -9.10 -5.89 -16.68
C ALA A 89 -10.45 -5.52 -16.05
N ILE A 90 -11.50 -6.31 -16.28
CA ILE A 90 -12.81 -6.14 -15.64
C ILE A 90 -12.72 -6.37 -14.12
N GLY A 91 -11.96 -7.36 -13.68
CA GLY A 91 -11.74 -7.66 -12.27
C GLY A 91 -10.97 -6.56 -11.54
N ARG A 92 -9.91 -6.03 -12.13
CA ARG A 92 -9.17 -4.85 -11.63
C ARG A 92 -10.10 -3.63 -11.52
N LYS A 93 -10.92 -3.36 -12.54
CA LYS A 93 -11.90 -2.27 -12.49
C LYS A 93 -12.95 -2.47 -11.38
N LYS A 94 -13.44 -3.70 -11.17
CA LYS A 94 -14.34 -4.03 -10.05
C LYS A 94 -13.64 -3.79 -8.70
N PHE A 95 -12.40 -4.25 -8.54
CA PHE A 95 -11.60 -4.05 -7.32
C PHE A 95 -11.44 -2.57 -6.96
N ASN A 96 -11.15 -1.72 -7.96
CA ASN A 96 -10.98 -0.28 -7.75
C ASN A 96 -12.30 0.43 -7.37
N MET A 97 -13.46 -0.18 -7.60
CA MET A 97 -14.77 0.32 -7.15
C MET A 97 -15.20 -0.28 -5.81
N ASP A 98 -14.90 -1.56 -5.59
CA ASP A 98 -15.23 -2.35 -4.41
C ASP A 98 -14.25 -3.53 -4.34
N SER A 99 -13.30 -3.46 -3.40
CA SER A 99 -12.17 -4.39 -3.32
C SER A 99 -12.61 -5.82 -3.03
N VAL A 100 -13.63 -6.00 -2.19
CA VAL A 100 -14.22 -7.30 -1.84
C VAL A 100 -14.90 -7.91 -3.07
N LYS A 101 -15.80 -7.18 -3.74
CA LYS A 101 -16.48 -7.66 -4.96
C LYS A 101 -15.52 -7.90 -6.13
N GLY A 102 -14.43 -7.14 -6.20
CA GLY A 102 -13.34 -7.34 -7.15
C GLY A 102 -12.63 -8.67 -6.97
N ILE A 103 -12.22 -8.98 -5.74
CA ILE A 103 -11.56 -10.26 -5.40
C ILE A 103 -12.52 -11.44 -5.59
N CYS A 104 -13.78 -11.35 -5.15
CA CYS A 104 -14.77 -12.41 -5.39
C CYS A 104 -14.95 -12.69 -6.89
N PHE A 105 -15.09 -11.66 -7.72
CA PHE A 105 -15.21 -11.84 -9.18
C PHE A 105 -13.97 -12.49 -9.81
N LEU A 106 -12.76 -12.14 -9.35
CA LEU A 106 -11.52 -12.75 -9.83
C LEU A 106 -11.40 -14.23 -9.44
N ILE A 107 -11.89 -14.60 -8.25
CA ILE A 107 -11.97 -15.99 -7.77
C ILE A 107 -13.02 -16.77 -8.57
N GLU A 108 -14.25 -16.26 -8.70
CA GLU A 108 -15.34 -16.85 -9.49
C GLU A 108 -14.94 -17.06 -10.96
N SER A 109 -14.20 -16.10 -11.54
CA SER A 109 -13.68 -16.19 -12.91
C SER A 109 -12.46 -17.12 -13.06
N SER A 110 -12.03 -17.81 -11.99
CA SER A 110 -10.83 -18.65 -11.96
C SER A 110 -9.53 -17.93 -12.37
N LEU A 111 -9.48 -16.61 -12.18
CA LEU A 111 -8.31 -15.77 -12.47
C LEU A 111 -7.37 -15.61 -11.27
N LEU A 112 -7.91 -15.80 -10.07
CA LEU A 112 -7.22 -15.69 -8.78
C LEU A 112 -7.65 -16.87 -7.91
N LYS A 113 -6.74 -17.44 -7.12
CA LYS A 113 -7.09 -18.50 -6.15
C LYS A 113 -7.56 -17.86 -4.86
N ASN A 114 -8.45 -18.56 -4.14
CA ASN A 114 -8.93 -18.12 -2.83
C ASN A 114 -7.96 -18.53 -1.70
N THR A 115 -6.75 -18.00 -1.72
CA THR A 115 -5.69 -18.22 -0.72
C THR A 115 -5.17 -16.86 -0.25
N SER A 116 -4.63 -16.77 0.97
CA SER A 116 -4.05 -15.53 1.48
C SER A 116 -2.87 -15.08 0.63
N GLU A 117 -2.08 -16.04 0.12
CA GLU A 117 -0.81 -15.83 -0.56
C GLU A 117 -1.01 -15.39 -2.02
N ASP A 118 -1.92 -16.02 -2.77
CA ASP A 118 -2.20 -15.62 -4.15
C ASP A 118 -2.88 -14.23 -4.18
N ILE A 119 -3.76 -13.92 -3.23
CA ILE A 119 -4.38 -12.59 -3.11
C ILE A 119 -3.34 -11.54 -2.69
N ALA A 120 -2.52 -11.81 -1.68
CA ALA A 120 -1.41 -10.93 -1.29
C ALA A 120 -0.47 -10.66 -2.48
N GLN A 121 -0.12 -11.69 -3.26
CA GLN A 121 0.73 -11.55 -4.44
C GLN A 121 0.08 -10.74 -5.56
N PHE A 122 -1.24 -10.83 -5.73
CA PHE A 122 -2.02 -9.99 -6.66
C PHE A 122 -2.01 -8.52 -6.23
N LEU A 123 -2.26 -8.25 -4.94
CA LEU A 123 -2.24 -6.90 -4.37
C LEU A 123 -0.83 -6.28 -4.45
N TYR A 124 0.21 -7.05 -4.12
CA TYR A 124 1.61 -6.59 -4.14
C TYR A 124 2.10 -6.23 -5.55
N LYS A 125 1.65 -6.97 -6.57
CA LYS A 125 1.93 -6.61 -7.97
C LYS A 125 1.26 -5.29 -8.39
N GLY A 126 0.13 -4.93 -7.79
CA GLY A 126 -0.51 -3.61 -7.92
C GLY A 126 -0.94 -3.20 -9.33
N GLU A 127 -0.85 -4.08 -10.33
CA GLU A 127 -0.91 -3.71 -11.74
C GLU A 127 -2.32 -3.24 -12.14
N GLY A 128 -2.51 -1.94 -12.30
CA GLY A 128 -3.82 -1.33 -12.59
C GLY A 128 -4.77 -1.30 -11.38
N LEU A 129 -4.26 -1.48 -10.17
CA LEU A 129 -5.03 -1.38 -8.92
C LEU A 129 -4.87 0.00 -8.29
N ASN A 130 -5.98 0.57 -7.81
CA ASN A 130 -5.98 1.79 -7.01
C ASN A 130 -5.42 1.48 -5.62
N LYS A 131 -4.44 2.27 -5.16
CA LYS A 131 -3.67 1.97 -3.94
C LYS A 131 -4.42 2.28 -2.65
N THR A 132 -5.41 3.15 -2.71
CA THR A 132 -6.38 3.39 -1.63
C THR A 132 -7.32 2.19 -1.46
N ALA A 133 -7.76 1.56 -2.56
CA ALA A 133 -8.54 0.32 -2.51
C ALA A 133 -7.74 -0.86 -1.92
N ILE A 134 -6.43 -0.96 -2.22
CA ILE A 134 -5.53 -1.93 -1.58
C ILE A 134 -5.45 -1.69 -0.06
N GLY A 135 -5.14 -0.46 0.37
CA GLY A 135 -5.03 -0.12 1.78
C GLY A 135 -6.32 -0.33 2.56
N ASN A 136 -7.47 0.01 1.96
CA ASN A 136 -8.78 -0.25 2.55
C ASN A 136 -9.05 -1.74 2.75
N TYR A 137 -8.67 -2.60 1.80
CA TYR A 137 -8.87 -4.06 1.89
C TYR A 137 -7.92 -4.74 2.88
N LEU A 138 -6.62 -4.42 2.83
CA LEU A 138 -5.64 -4.94 3.79
C LEU A 138 -5.94 -4.44 5.22
N GLY A 139 -6.50 -3.24 5.32
CA GLY A 139 -6.99 -2.66 6.55
C GLY A 139 -8.33 -3.20 7.03
N GLU A 140 -8.98 -4.20 6.43
CA GLU A 140 -10.23 -4.75 7.01
C GLU A 140 -9.97 -5.68 8.21
N ARG A 141 -10.93 -5.73 9.14
CA ARG A 141 -10.79 -6.47 10.42
C ARG A 141 -11.05 -7.97 10.32
N ASP A 142 -11.51 -8.43 9.16
CA ASP A 142 -11.91 -9.83 8.97
C ASP A 142 -10.69 -10.74 8.97
N GLU A 143 -10.78 -11.92 9.59
CA GLU A 143 -9.63 -12.82 9.80
C GLU A 143 -8.89 -13.18 8.49
N PHE A 144 -9.62 -13.25 7.38
CA PHE A 144 -9.05 -13.52 6.07
C PHE A 144 -8.23 -12.35 5.55
N ASN A 145 -8.73 -11.12 5.68
CA ASN A 145 -8.01 -9.89 5.33
C ASN A 145 -6.76 -9.70 6.19
N ILE A 146 -6.82 -10.06 7.48
CA ILE A 146 -5.66 -10.09 8.38
C ILE A 146 -4.60 -11.10 7.89
N LYS A 147 -4.99 -12.30 7.46
CA LYS A 147 -4.06 -13.29 6.86
C LYS A 147 -3.45 -12.78 5.55
N VAL A 148 -4.24 -12.13 4.70
CA VAL A 148 -3.74 -11.48 3.47
C VAL A 148 -2.75 -10.35 3.80
N LEU A 149 -2.98 -9.55 4.86
CA LEU A 149 -2.05 -8.50 5.31
C LEU A 149 -0.69 -9.08 5.75
N TYR A 150 -0.68 -10.16 6.54
CA TYR A 150 0.58 -10.83 6.90
C TYR A 150 1.30 -11.40 5.68
N ALA A 151 0.59 -12.13 4.80
CA ALA A 151 1.17 -12.66 3.56
C ALA A 151 1.67 -11.54 2.61
N PHE A 152 1.04 -10.36 2.62
CA PHE A 152 1.47 -9.19 1.85
C PHE A 152 2.73 -8.53 2.43
N LEU A 153 2.87 -8.53 3.77
CA LEU A 153 4.09 -8.11 4.46
C LEU A 153 5.23 -9.12 4.28
N ASP A 154 4.92 -10.41 4.16
CA ASP A 154 5.93 -11.44 3.89
C ASP A 154 6.58 -11.31 2.50
N LEU A 155 5.89 -10.68 1.54
CA LEU A 155 6.43 -10.29 0.23
C LEU A 155 7.36 -9.07 0.28
N HIS A 156 7.46 -8.37 1.42
CA HIS A 156 8.42 -7.28 1.61
C HIS A 156 9.70 -7.81 2.26
N GLU A 157 10.84 -7.49 1.64
CA GLU A 157 12.18 -7.83 2.11
C GLU A 157 12.76 -6.66 2.93
N PHE A 158 12.63 -6.72 4.26
CA PHE A 158 13.12 -5.67 5.17
C PHE A 158 14.49 -5.97 5.79
N THR A 159 15.10 -7.12 5.47
CA THR A 159 16.43 -7.51 5.98
C THR A 159 17.49 -6.49 5.58
N ASP A 160 18.36 -6.11 6.53
CA ASP A 160 19.44 -5.13 6.36
C ASP A 160 18.97 -3.70 5.97
N LEU A 161 17.66 -3.42 5.99
CA LEU A 161 17.10 -2.09 5.80
C LEU A 161 16.88 -1.40 7.15
N ASN A 162 17.20 -0.10 7.22
CA ASN A 162 16.78 0.72 8.35
C ASN A 162 15.27 1.01 8.31
N LEU A 163 14.70 1.42 9.44
CA LEU A 163 13.27 1.63 9.60
C LEU A 163 12.67 2.61 8.57
N VAL A 164 13.39 3.67 8.20
CA VAL A 164 12.93 4.63 7.17
C VAL A 164 12.93 3.99 5.77
N GLN A 165 13.94 3.16 5.43
CA GLN A 165 13.97 2.44 4.16
C GLN A 165 12.82 1.42 4.06
N ALA A 166 12.58 0.65 5.12
CA ALA A 166 11.45 -0.28 5.19
C ALA A 166 10.10 0.44 5.09
N LEU A 167 9.90 1.55 5.81
CA LEU A 167 8.70 2.39 5.70
C LEU A 167 8.51 2.96 4.29
N ARG A 168 9.58 3.38 3.59
CA ARG A 168 9.48 3.84 2.20
C ARG A 168 8.97 2.76 1.26
N GLN A 169 9.44 1.51 1.40
CA GLN A 169 8.94 0.40 0.59
C GLN A 169 7.48 0.08 0.94
N PHE A 170 7.16 -0.04 2.23
CA PHE A 170 5.82 -0.37 2.72
C PHE A 170 4.77 0.66 2.27
N LEU A 171 5.02 1.95 2.49
CA LEU A 171 4.13 3.06 2.12
C LEU A 171 4.10 3.36 0.60
N TRP A 172 4.98 2.72 -0.19
CA TRP A 172 4.90 2.77 -1.65
C TRP A 172 3.89 1.75 -2.21
N SER A 173 3.66 0.63 -1.51
CA SER A 173 2.83 -0.48 -2.01
C SER A 173 1.33 -0.19 -1.97
N PHE A 174 0.86 0.66 -1.04
CA PHE A 174 -0.55 1.02 -0.85
C PHE A 174 -0.69 2.43 -0.23
N ARG A 175 -1.91 2.97 -0.11
CA ARG A 175 -2.20 4.20 0.66
C ARG A 175 -2.78 3.86 2.02
N LEU A 176 -2.28 4.48 3.10
CA LEU A 176 -2.83 4.26 4.44
C LEU A 176 -4.32 4.66 4.48
N PRO A 177 -5.21 3.81 5.05
CA PRO A 177 -6.64 4.12 5.20
C PRO A 177 -6.87 5.23 6.24
N GLY A 178 -7.98 5.96 6.13
CA GLY A 178 -8.28 7.11 6.99
C GLY A 178 -8.69 6.74 8.43
N GLU A 179 -9.19 5.53 8.64
CA GLU A 179 -9.70 5.09 9.93
C GLU A 179 -8.56 4.59 10.83
N ALA A 180 -8.41 5.19 12.02
CA ALA A 180 -7.33 4.88 12.96
C ALA A 180 -7.19 3.38 13.28
N GLN A 181 -8.30 2.65 13.43
CA GLN A 181 -8.31 1.20 13.69
C GLN A 181 -7.79 0.34 12.52
N LYS A 182 -7.73 0.90 11.31
CA LYS A 182 -7.13 0.24 10.14
C LYS A 182 -5.64 0.54 10.06
N ILE A 183 -5.26 1.81 10.23
CA ILE A 183 -3.84 2.24 10.32
C ILE A 183 -3.11 1.44 11.39
N ASP A 184 -3.68 1.36 12.60
CA ASP A 184 -3.15 0.64 13.75
C ASP A 184 -2.73 -0.80 13.40
N ARG A 185 -3.64 -1.61 12.86
CA ARG A 185 -3.37 -3.00 12.47
C ARG A 185 -2.33 -3.14 11.36
N MET A 186 -2.29 -2.20 10.41
CA MET A 186 -1.29 -2.22 9.34
C MET A 186 0.12 -1.87 9.87
N MET A 187 0.21 -0.91 10.80
CA MET A 187 1.47 -0.50 11.42
C MET A 187 1.99 -1.52 12.44
N GLU A 188 1.08 -2.18 13.17
CA GLU A 188 1.39 -3.29 14.08
C GLU A 188 1.99 -4.48 13.31
N ALA A 189 1.31 -4.94 12.25
CA ALA A 189 1.82 -6.03 11.42
C ALA A 189 3.16 -5.66 10.73
N PHE A 190 3.33 -4.39 10.29
CA PHE A 190 4.60 -3.89 9.78
C PHE A 190 5.72 -3.95 10.83
N ALA A 191 5.46 -3.50 12.06
CA ALA A 191 6.44 -3.52 13.15
C ALA A 191 6.87 -4.96 13.49
N GLN A 192 5.92 -5.89 13.56
CA GLN A 192 6.20 -7.32 13.76
C GLN A 192 7.11 -7.88 12.64
N ARG A 193 6.76 -7.60 11.37
CA ARG A 193 7.56 -8.04 10.22
C ARG A 193 8.97 -7.41 10.21
N TYR A 194 9.10 -6.12 10.52
CA TYR A 194 10.40 -5.45 10.57
C TYR A 194 11.30 -6.04 11.67
N CYS A 195 10.77 -6.25 12.88
CA CYS A 195 11.52 -6.87 13.98
C CYS A 195 11.90 -8.33 13.69
N HIS A 196 11.06 -9.07 12.96
CA HIS A 196 11.39 -10.42 12.50
C HIS A 196 12.54 -10.44 11.49
N CYS A 197 12.57 -9.50 10.53
CA CYS A 197 13.66 -9.37 9.56
C CYS A 197 14.96 -8.80 10.17
N ASN A 198 14.86 -7.99 11.23
CA ASN A 198 15.99 -7.28 11.83
C ASN A 198 16.08 -7.51 13.36
N PRO A 199 16.38 -8.76 13.79
CA PRO A 199 16.40 -9.12 15.21
C PRO A 199 17.48 -8.34 15.97
N GLY A 200 17.13 -7.83 17.15
CA GLY A 200 18.04 -7.11 18.04
C GLY A 200 18.20 -5.61 17.76
N VAL A 201 17.56 -5.06 16.71
CA VAL A 201 17.54 -3.59 16.47
C VAL A 201 16.66 -2.85 17.47
N PHE A 202 15.55 -3.47 17.89
CA PHE A 202 14.61 -2.96 18.89
C PHE A 202 14.36 -4.04 19.96
N GLN A 203 14.08 -3.66 21.20
CA GLN A 203 13.77 -4.60 22.29
C GLN A 203 12.37 -5.22 22.13
N SER A 204 11.41 -4.42 21.66
CA SER A 204 10.00 -4.79 21.50
C SER A 204 9.42 -4.37 20.15
N THR A 205 8.36 -5.05 19.70
CA THR A 205 7.52 -4.62 18.57
C THR A 205 6.97 -3.21 18.82
N ASP A 206 6.50 -2.95 20.04
CA ASP A 206 5.97 -1.67 20.51
C ASP A 206 6.99 -0.53 20.27
N THR A 207 8.27 -0.74 20.56
CA THR A 207 9.35 0.23 20.24
C THR A 207 9.39 0.56 18.75
N CYS A 208 9.32 -0.46 17.88
CA CYS A 208 9.32 -0.29 16.42
C CYS A 208 8.06 0.42 15.93
N TYR A 209 6.89 0.06 16.46
CA TYR A 209 5.60 0.67 16.16
C TYR A 209 5.58 2.17 16.53
N VAL A 210 5.93 2.51 17.78
CA VAL A 210 5.93 3.89 18.28
C VAL A 210 6.95 4.74 17.52
N LEU A 211 8.15 4.22 17.24
CA LEU A 211 9.16 4.92 16.47
C LEU A 211 8.74 5.12 15.01
N SER A 212 8.00 4.18 14.41
CA SER A 212 7.46 4.33 13.05
C SER A 212 6.51 5.53 12.96
N PHE A 213 5.61 5.70 13.93
CA PHE A 213 4.76 6.89 14.00
C PHE A 213 5.56 8.18 14.26
N ALA A 214 6.61 8.13 15.10
CA ALA A 214 7.49 9.28 15.31
C ALA A 214 8.21 9.70 14.02
N VAL A 215 8.63 8.74 13.20
CA VAL A 215 9.24 8.97 11.87
C VAL A 215 8.22 9.54 10.86
N ILE A 216 6.98 9.04 10.84
CA ILE A 216 5.91 9.58 9.98
C ILE A 216 5.55 11.02 10.39
N MET A 217 5.41 11.30 11.69
CA MET A 217 5.18 12.66 12.20
C MET A 217 6.36 13.60 11.94
N LEU A 218 7.60 13.08 11.93
CA LEU A 218 8.79 13.84 11.54
C LEU A 218 8.72 14.28 10.06
N ASN A 219 8.26 13.42 9.16
CA ASN A 219 8.05 13.77 7.76
C ASN A 219 7.10 14.96 7.61
N THR A 220 5.92 14.93 8.27
CA THR A 220 5.02 16.10 8.32
C THR A 220 5.74 17.33 8.84
N SER A 221 6.48 17.19 9.93
CA SER A 221 7.10 18.31 10.65
C SER A 221 8.24 18.99 9.88
N LEU A 222 8.96 18.25 9.05
CA LEU A 222 10.06 18.78 8.24
C LEU A 222 9.58 19.32 6.88
N HIS A 223 8.58 18.69 6.27
CA HIS A 223 8.23 18.94 4.85
C HIS A 223 6.90 19.65 4.62
N ASN A 224 5.95 19.62 5.55
CA ASN A 224 4.70 20.38 5.37
C ASN A 224 4.97 21.89 5.57
N PRO A 225 4.70 22.76 4.57
CA PRO A 225 4.98 24.20 4.67
C PRO A 225 4.14 24.92 5.74
N ASN A 226 3.05 24.32 6.21
CA ASN A 226 2.25 24.86 7.31
C ASN A 226 2.91 24.67 8.68
N VAL A 227 3.90 23.78 8.80
CA VAL A 227 4.66 23.58 10.04
C VAL A 227 5.85 24.55 10.08
N LYS A 228 5.72 25.60 10.89
CA LYS A 228 6.75 26.63 11.08
C LYS A 228 7.93 26.17 11.96
N ASP A 229 7.64 25.33 12.95
CA ASP A 229 8.60 24.83 13.94
C ASP A 229 9.17 23.48 13.47
N LYS A 230 10.29 23.52 12.74
CA LYS A 230 10.96 22.32 12.21
C LYS A 230 11.90 21.75 13.26
N PRO A 231 11.70 20.52 13.77
CA PRO A 231 12.55 19.95 14.81
C PRO A 231 13.98 19.71 14.31
N SER A 232 14.98 20.00 15.15
CA SER A 232 16.37 19.60 14.91
C SER A 232 16.59 18.12 15.24
N VAL A 233 17.71 17.55 14.78
CA VAL A 233 18.09 16.17 15.13
C VAL A 233 18.19 15.97 16.64
N GLN A 234 18.75 16.93 17.39
CA GLN A 234 18.83 16.84 18.86
C GLN A 234 17.44 16.81 19.51
N ARG A 235 16.48 17.57 18.97
CA ARG A 235 15.09 17.55 19.44
C ARG A 235 14.41 16.23 19.11
N PHE A 236 14.62 15.67 17.91
CA PHE A 236 14.11 14.35 17.56
C PHE A 236 14.70 13.25 18.46
N THR A 237 16.00 13.28 18.75
CA THR A 237 16.64 12.38 19.72
C THR A 237 16.03 12.54 21.12
N ALA A 238 15.87 13.77 21.61
CA ALA A 238 15.28 14.05 22.92
C ALA A 238 13.80 13.62 23.04
N MET A 239 13.04 13.71 21.95
CA MET A 239 11.63 13.30 21.89
C MET A 239 11.43 11.79 21.93
N ASN A 240 12.44 10.99 21.56
CA ASN A 240 12.39 9.52 21.55
C ASN A 240 13.23 8.90 22.67
N LYS A 241 13.50 9.63 23.76
CA LYS A 241 14.15 9.07 24.94
C LYS A 241 13.22 8.12 25.71
N GLY A 242 13.78 7.04 26.22
CA GLY A 242 13.04 5.98 26.93
C GLY A 242 12.13 5.11 26.04
N ILE A 243 12.16 5.27 24.71
CA ILE A 243 11.26 4.56 23.79
C ILE A 243 11.51 3.04 23.71
N ASN A 244 12.72 2.60 24.05
CA ASN A 244 13.17 1.22 23.92
C ASN A 244 12.95 0.47 25.25
N ASP A 245 11.69 0.22 25.59
CA ASP A 245 11.21 -0.36 26.86
C ASP A 245 11.75 0.38 28.11
N GLY A 246 11.78 1.71 28.07
CA GLY A 246 12.34 2.57 29.12
C GLY A 246 13.82 2.93 28.92
N GLY A 247 14.51 2.28 27.99
CA GLY A 247 15.86 2.62 27.54
C GLY A 247 15.90 3.60 26.36
N ASP A 248 17.06 4.19 26.12
CA ASP A 248 17.32 5.03 24.94
C ASP A 248 17.79 4.18 23.74
N LEU A 249 17.42 4.60 22.52
CA LEU A 249 17.99 4.06 21.28
C LEU A 249 19.34 4.73 20.97
N PRO A 250 20.24 4.06 20.21
CA PRO A 250 21.52 4.66 19.80
C PRO A 250 21.33 6.00 19.08
N GLU A 251 22.08 7.04 19.49
CA GLU A 251 21.93 8.37 18.88
C GLU A 251 22.20 8.37 17.37
N ASP A 252 23.15 7.55 16.90
CA ASP A 252 23.46 7.41 15.48
C ASP A 252 22.33 6.77 14.68
N LEU A 253 21.57 5.83 15.27
CA LEU A 253 20.37 5.27 14.65
C LEU A 253 19.33 6.38 14.45
N LEU A 254 19.00 7.11 15.53
CA LEU A 254 18.02 8.21 15.47
C LEU A 254 18.45 9.35 14.52
N ARG A 255 19.75 9.64 14.47
CA ARG A 255 20.35 10.58 13.50
C ARG A 255 20.17 10.12 12.06
N ASN A 256 20.50 8.86 11.76
CA ASN A 256 20.38 8.29 10.42
C ASN A 256 18.92 8.28 9.93
N LEU A 257 17.96 7.95 10.81
CA LEU A 257 16.53 8.03 10.50
C LEU A 257 16.10 9.49 10.23
N TYR A 258 16.51 10.43 11.08
CA TYR A 258 16.20 11.85 10.92
C TYR A 258 16.76 12.44 9.62
N ASP A 259 18.05 12.21 9.34
CA ASP A 259 18.71 12.74 8.15
C ASP A 259 18.18 12.09 6.87
N SER A 260 17.79 10.80 6.90
CA SER A 260 17.10 10.17 5.77
C SER A 260 15.76 10.85 5.44
N ILE A 261 14.90 11.09 6.44
CA ILE A 261 13.63 11.80 6.21
C ILE A 261 13.88 13.25 5.78
N LYS A 262 14.82 13.95 6.39
CA LYS A 262 15.16 15.34 6.06
C LYS A 262 15.65 15.49 4.61
N ASN A 263 16.44 14.54 4.11
CA ASN A 263 16.98 14.58 2.76
C ASN A 263 15.95 14.21 1.69
N GLU A 264 15.05 13.26 1.97
CA GLU A 264 13.99 12.85 1.05
C GLU A 264 12.66 12.62 1.80
N PRO A 265 11.57 13.34 1.52
CA PRO A 265 10.26 13.06 2.10
C PRO A 265 9.77 11.66 1.70
N PHE A 266 8.74 11.13 2.39
CA PHE A 266 8.05 9.95 1.89
C PHE A 266 7.44 10.24 0.51
N LYS A 267 7.77 9.39 -0.48
CA LYS A 267 7.14 9.38 -1.81
C LYS A 267 5.94 8.47 -1.75
N ILE A 268 4.78 8.95 -2.19
CA ILE A 268 3.52 8.26 -1.95
C ILE A 268 2.68 8.32 -3.22
N PRO A 269 2.19 7.18 -3.74
CA PRO A 269 1.80 7.11 -5.15
C PRO A 269 0.47 7.82 -5.38
N GLU A 270 0.46 8.80 -6.29
CA GLU A 270 -0.66 9.71 -6.53
C GLU A 270 -1.94 8.98 -6.96
N ASP A 271 -3.08 9.37 -6.38
CA ASP A 271 -4.43 8.94 -6.78
C ASP A 271 -5.46 10.07 -6.46
N ASP A 272 -5.36 10.71 -5.28
CA ASP A 272 -6.37 11.68 -4.80
C ASP A 272 -5.85 12.87 -3.94
N GLY A 273 -4.54 12.96 -3.65
CA GLY A 273 -3.89 14.14 -3.04
C GLY A 273 -4.19 14.41 -1.56
N ASN A 274 -5.10 13.67 -0.93
CA ASN A 274 -5.49 13.81 0.47
C ASN A 274 -4.69 12.87 1.40
N ASP A 275 -3.36 13.03 1.41
CA ASP A 275 -2.47 12.07 2.07
C ASP A 275 -2.31 12.26 3.59
N LEU A 276 -2.28 11.13 4.31
CA LEU A 276 -2.12 11.12 5.77
C LEU A 276 -0.71 11.51 6.24
N THR A 277 0.36 11.19 5.52
CA THR A 277 1.75 11.53 5.95
C THR A 277 2.09 13.02 5.89
N HIS A 278 1.25 13.81 5.21
CA HIS A 278 1.29 15.26 5.26
C HIS A 278 0.31 15.84 6.30
N THR A 279 -0.48 14.98 6.95
CA THR A 279 -1.59 15.34 7.84
C THR A 279 -1.40 14.84 9.29
N PHE A 280 -0.38 14.01 9.57
CA PHE A 280 0.08 13.71 10.94
C PHE A 280 0.77 14.92 11.58
N PHE A 281 -0.01 15.93 11.94
CA PHE A 281 0.44 17.06 12.76
C PHE A 281 0.60 16.61 14.21
N ASN A 282 1.60 17.14 14.91
CA ASN A 282 1.60 17.09 16.37
C ASN A 282 0.44 17.96 16.89
N PRO A 283 -0.60 17.38 17.53
CA PRO A 283 -1.75 18.12 18.03
C PRO A 283 -1.46 18.86 19.34
N ASP A 284 -0.41 18.47 20.08
CA ASP A 284 0.00 19.18 21.29
C ASP A 284 0.45 20.61 20.94
N LYS A 285 -0.15 21.58 21.62
CA LYS A 285 0.23 22.99 21.58
C LYS A 285 0.29 23.54 23.00
N GLU A 286 1.40 24.16 23.32
CA GLU A 286 1.54 24.99 24.52
C GLU A 286 1.64 26.47 24.15
N GLY A 287 1.09 27.32 25.01
CA GLY A 287 1.11 28.76 24.81
C GLY A 287 0.38 29.52 25.90
N TRP A 288 0.56 30.84 25.89
CA TRP A 288 -0.19 31.77 26.74
C TRP A 288 -1.44 32.24 26.00
N LEU A 289 -2.61 31.98 26.58
CA LEU A 289 -3.89 32.38 26.02
C LEU A 289 -4.65 33.26 27.02
N LEU A 290 -5.21 34.36 26.50
CA LEU A 290 -6.18 35.18 27.21
C LEU A 290 -7.56 34.54 27.04
N LYS A 291 -8.08 33.92 28.10
CA LYS A 291 -9.43 33.35 28.13
C LYS A 291 -10.37 34.29 28.89
N LEU A 292 -11.40 34.80 28.20
CA LEU A 292 -12.50 35.52 28.85
C LEU A 292 -13.24 34.57 29.80
N GLY A 293 -13.41 34.99 31.06
CA GLY A 293 -14.11 34.22 32.08
C GLY A 293 -15.62 34.24 31.87
N GLY A 294 -16.19 33.14 31.40
CA GLY A 294 -17.64 32.96 31.34
C GLY A 294 -18.27 32.76 32.72
N LYS A 295 -19.45 33.35 32.96
CA LYS A 295 -20.28 33.02 34.13
C LYS A 295 -21.11 31.77 33.84
N CYS A 296 -20.64 30.60 34.27
CA CYS A 296 -21.48 29.40 34.25
C CYS A 296 -22.53 29.48 35.38
N SER A 297 -23.80 29.62 35.02
CA SER A 297 -24.90 29.26 35.93
C SER A 297 -24.93 27.75 36.10
N LEU A 298 -25.02 27.27 37.34
CA LEU A 298 -24.89 25.85 37.70
C LEU A 298 -26.19 25.04 37.45
N THR A 299 -26.90 25.36 36.36
CA THR A 299 -28.25 24.84 36.05
C THR A 299 -28.42 24.30 34.63
N ALA A 300 -27.33 24.14 33.86
CA ALA A 300 -27.36 23.58 32.52
C ALA A 300 -26.20 22.60 32.26
N LEU A 301 -26.14 21.51 33.02
CA LEU A 301 -25.38 20.30 32.66
C LEU A 301 -26.33 19.27 32.02
N ALA A 302 -26.77 19.56 30.81
CA ALA A 302 -27.40 18.59 29.90
C ALA A 302 -27.08 18.99 28.46
N SER A 303 -26.30 18.15 27.77
CA SER A 303 -26.06 18.13 26.32
C SER A 303 -25.66 19.45 25.64
N VAL A 304 -24.36 19.61 25.36
CA VAL A 304 -23.89 20.42 24.23
C VAL A 304 -23.52 19.49 23.08
N HIS A 305 -24.49 19.27 22.18
CA HIS A 305 -24.20 18.84 20.82
C HIS A 305 -23.77 20.07 20.01
N CYS A 306 -22.69 19.98 19.23
CA CYS A 306 -22.27 21.06 18.34
C CYS A 306 -23.12 21.07 17.06
N PHE A 307 -23.82 22.17 16.78
CA PHE A 307 -24.22 22.59 15.43
C PHE A 307 -24.36 24.12 15.37
N ALA A 308 -24.17 24.70 14.19
CA ALA A 308 -24.12 26.16 13.98
C ALA A 308 -25.10 26.60 12.88
N THR A 309 -25.84 27.70 13.12
CA THR A 309 -26.50 28.58 12.13
C THR A 309 -27.00 29.88 12.79
N GLU A 310 -27.38 30.89 11.99
CA GLU A 310 -27.49 32.33 12.35
C GLU A 310 -28.97 32.88 12.47
N PRO A 311 -29.28 34.21 12.62
CA PRO A 311 -30.38 34.75 13.49
C PRO A 311 -31.57 35.42 12.69
N PRO A 312 -32.39 36.45 13.14
CA PRO A 312 -32.57 37.16 14.45
C PRO A 312 -34.03 37.63 14.91
N LEU A 313 -34.18 38.04 16.21
CA LEU A 313 -35.16 39.00 16.84
C LEU A 313 -36.69 38.65 16.92
N PRO A 314 -37.60 39.32 17.72
CA PRO A 314 -37.51 40.42 18.74
C PRO A 314 -38.19 40.11 20.14
N PRO A 315 -38.35 41.05 21.14
CA PRO A 315 -38.79 40.81 22.55
C PRO A 315 -40.27 41.24 22.83
N PRO A 316 -40.83 41.42 24.07
CA PRO A 316 -40.37 41.32 25.49
C PRO A 316 -41.35 40.43 26.36
N PRO A 317 -41.69 40.61 27.68
CA PRO A 317 -41.15 41.42 28.81
C PRO A 317 -41.03 40.75 30.23
N SER A 318 -40.41 41.51 31.15
CA SER A 318 -40.51 41.62 32.64
C SER A 318 -41.31 40.64 33.54
N ILE A 319 -40.61 40.07 34.54
CA ILE A 319 -40.95 40.02 36.00
C ILE A 319 -39.63 39.81 36.77
N GLY A 320 -39.47 40.33 37.99
CA GLY A 320 -38.15 40.46 38.63
C GLY A 320 -38.03 40.00 40.09
N VAL A 321 -36.95 40.51 40.71
CA VAL A 321 -36.62 40.48 42.15
C VAL A 321 -36.11 39.14 42.72
N ARG A 322 -34.78 39.00 42.84
CA ARG A 322 -34.05 39.16 44.12
C ARG A 322 -32.53 39.12 43.93
N SER A 323 -31.83 40.09 44.53
CA SER A 323 -30.37 40.10 44.67
C SER A 323 -29.91 38.99 45.62
N PRO A 324 -28.70 38.45 45.44
CA PRO A 324 -27.66 38.84 46.41
C PRO A 324 -26.26 39.07 45.82
N LEU A 325 -25.53 39.99 46.47
CA LEU A 325 -24.07 40.07 46.56
C LEU A 325 -23.26 39.88 45.26
N HIS A 326 -23.11 40.99 44.53
CA HIS A 326 -22.04 41.17 43.55
C HIS A 326 -20.66 41.08 44.24
N ARG A 327 -19.96 39.95 44.11
CA ARG A 327 -18.49 39.93 44.11
C ARG A 327 -17.99 40.08 42.69
N SER A 328 -17.78 41.32 42.28
CA SER A 328 -17.17 41.67 40.99
C SER A 328 -15.68 41.31 40.99
N CYS A 329 -15.33 40.07 40.66
CA CYS A 329 -13.95 39.68 40.37
C CYS A 329 -13.68 39.81 38.87
N SER A 330 -13.57 41.06 38.40
CA SER A 330 -13.14 41.35 37.03
C SER A 330 -11.62 41.38 36.97
N LEU A 331 -11.02 40.26 36.56
CA LEU A 331 -9.59 40.16 36.26
C LEU A 331 -9.42 39.13 35.13
N ASN A 332 -8.96 39.61 33.97
CA ASN A 332 -8.50 38.76 32.87
C ASN A 332 -7.24 38.01 33.33
N LYS A 333 -7.42 36.85 33.97
CA LYS A 333 -6.30 36.00 34.38
C LYS A 333 -5.70 35.34 33.14
N CYS A 334 -4.49 35.78 32.74
CA CYS A 334 -3.62 34.96 31.91
C CYS A 334 -3.45 33.59 32.60
N ARG A 335 -3.77 32.51 31.89
CA ARG A 335 -3.50 31.14 32.34
C ARG A 335 -2.68 30.45 31.26
N ARG A 336 -1.60 29.77 31.65
CA ARG A 336 -0.95 28.80 30.75
C ARG A 336 -1.90 27.61 30.64
N ILE A 337 -2.47 27.42 29.46
CA ILE A 337 -3.30 26.24 29.17
C ILE A 337 -2.43 25.32 28.35
N ILE A 338 -1.98 24.23 28.96
CA ILE A 338 -1.31 23.14 28.25
C ILE A 338 -2.42 22.19 27.79
N VAL A 339 -2.63 22.11 26.48
CA VAL A 339 -3.59 21.16 25.90
C VAL A 339 -2.79 19.95 25.44
N HIS A 340 -2.82 18.89 26.24
CA HIS A 340 -2.32 17.58 25.84
C HIS A 340 -3.42 16.81 25.10
N VAL A 341 -3.19 16.57 23.82
CA VAL A 341 -3.90 15.61 22.97
C VAL A 341 -2.86 14.57 22.55
N ARG A 342 -2.60 13.54 23.36
CA ARG A 342 -1.61 12.54 22.96
C ARG A 342 -2.02 11.89 21.63
N PRO A 343 -1.12 11.82 20.62
CA PRO A 343 -1.46 11.28 19.30
C PRO A 343 -1.46 9.74 19.25
N TYR A 344 -1.15 9.06 20.35
CA TYR A 344 -1.14 7.61 20.45
C TYR A 344 -2.52 7.08 20.84
N PRO A 345 -3.25 6.40 19.95
CA PRO A 345 -4.28 5.50 20.41
C PRO A 345 -3.63 4.37 21.23
N LEU A 346 -4.25 4.06 22.38
CA LEU A 346 -4.19 2.77 23.09
C LEU A 346 -3.04 2.42 24.07
N LEU A 347 -1.94 3.17 24.21
CA LEU A 347 -0.98 2.94 25.32
C LEU A 347 -0.74 4.18 26.20
N TYR A 348 -0.91 3.99 27.51
CA TYR A 348 -0.87 4.99 28.59
C TYR A 348 -1.92 6.13 28.56
N ALA A 349 -3.16 5.77 28.90
CA ALA A 349 -4.17 6.72 29.35
C ALA A 349 -3.92 7.19 30.80
N HIS A 350 -3.17 8.27 30.98
CA HIS A 350 -3.22 9.10 32.21
C HIS A 350 -3.30 10.58 31.85
N ALA A 351 -4.52 11.12 31.84
CA ALA A 351 -4.74 12.55 31.65
C ALA A 351 -4.46 13.31 32.96
N VAL A 352 -3.24 13.83 33.11
CA VAL A 352 -2.88 14.72 34.22
C VAL A 352 -3.03 16.17 33.78
N SER A 353 -4.19 16.78 34.07
CA SER A 353 -4.37 18.23 33.98
C SER A 353 -3.61 18.94 35.10
N ARG A 354 -2.32 19.20 34.91
CA ARG A 354 -1.55 20.09 35.80
C ARG A 354 -1.88 21.56 35.49
N CYS A 355 -2.72 22.15 36.32
CA CYS A 355 -2.80 23.61 36.45
C CYS A 355 -1.61 24.10 37.30
N GLU A 356 -0.60 24.71 36.69
CA GLU A 356 0.39 25.51 37.41
C GLU A 356 -0.07 26.97 37.44
N GLU A 357 -0.59 27.44 38.58
CA GLU A 357 -0.85 28.86 38.82
C GLU A 357 0.45 29.57 39.21
N GLN A 358 1.08 30.26 38.27
CA GLN A 358 2.14 31.23 38.58
C GLN A 358 1.52 32.56 39.01
N HIS A 359 1.62 32.87 40.30
CA HIS A 359 1.29 34.19 40.84
C HIS A 359 2.43 35.18 40.54
N PHE A 360 2.21 36.10 39.59
CA PHE A 360 2.99 37.34 39.55
C PHE A 360 2.51 38.27 40.67
N THR A 361 3.19 38.21 41.81
CA THR A 361 3.08 39.19 42.90
C THR A 361 4.43 39.84 43.13
N SER A 362 4.48 41.17 43.03
CA SER A 362 5.64 41.95 43.44
C SER A 362 5.78 42.00 44.97
N ALA A 363 7.03 41.90 45.44
CA ALA A 363 7.52 42.16 46.80
C ALA A 363 7.15 41.19 47.94
N GLY A 364 8.17 40.89 48.79
CA GLY A 364 8.00 40.43 50.18
C GLY A 364 8.38 38.97 50.45
N PRO A 365 9.23 38.66 51.47
CA PRO A 365 9.75 37.30 51.71
C PRO A 365 9.02 36.49 52.80
N SER A 366 9.38 35.20 52.88
CA SER A 366 8.93 34.17 53.84
C SER A 366 7.48 33.67 53.67
N SER A 367 7.15 32.39 53.84
CA SER A 367 7.84 31.29 54.53
C SER A 367 7.50 29.89 53.96
N ASN A 368 8.37 28.91 54.23
CA ASN A 368 8.23 27.44 54.18
C ASN A 368 6.95 26.80 53.58
N LEU A 369 7.15 25.91 52.60
CA LEU A 369 6.16 24.91 52.17
C LEU A 369 6.78 23.50 52.22
N SER A 370 6.32 22.70 53.15
CA SER A 370 6.74 21.31 53.34
C SER A 370 6.15 20.39 52.27
N PHE A 371 6.97 19.53 51.67
CA PHE A 371 6.49 18.43 50.84
C PHE A 371 5.82 17.36 51.71
N TYR A 372 4.55 17.05 51.45
CA TYR A 372 3.96 15.78 51.85
C TYR A 372 3.73 14.90 50.63
N SER A 373 4.35 13.72 50.65
CA SER A 373 4.13 12.66 49.67
C SER A 373 2.82 11.94 50.00
N LEU A 374 2.00 11.70 48.99
CA LEU A 374 0.89 10.75 49.04
C LEU A 374 0.91 9.93 47.75
N GLY A 375 1.46 8.72 47.83
CA GLY A 375 1.14 7.66 46.88
C GLY A 375 -0.17 6.97 47.30
N PHE A 376 -0.86 6.36 46.33
CA PHE A 376 -1.88 5.35 46.56
C PHE A 376 -1.80 4.27 45.48
N ASN A 377 -2.23 3.06 45.84
CA ASN A 377 -2.11 1.81 45.08
C ASN A 377 -2.79 1.84 43.71
#